data_AF-A0A3D2E4F8-F1
#
_entry.id   AF-A0A3D2E4F8-F1
#
_cell.length_a   1.000
_cell.length_b   1.000
_cell.length_c   1.000
_cell.angle_alpha   90.00
_cell.angle_beta   90.00
_cell.angle_gamma   90.00
#
_symmetry.space_group_name_H-M   'P 1'
#
loop_
_entity.id
_entity.type
_entity.pdbx_description
1 polymer ?
#
loop_
_entity_poly.entity_id
_entity_poly.type
_entity_poly.pdbx_seq_one_letter_code
_entity_poly.pdbx_strand_id
1 'polypeptide(L)' 'MILSIGEILADMIGEKIDGVTTFKAFCGGAPFNLAVNAKQSGSKVGFVGR' A
#
# COMPACT_ATOMS: atom_id res chain seq x y z
N MET A 1 10.80 17.52 4.58
CA MET A 1 9.78 16.69 5.26
C MET A 1 8.67 16.49 4.25
N ILE A 2 8.33 15.24 3.92
CA ILE A 2 7.27 14.91 2.95
C ILE A 2 5.99 14.62 3.73
N LEU A 3 4.86 15.15 3.27
CA LEU A 3 3.54 14.78 3.77
C LEU A 3 2.75 14.20 2.59
N SER A 4 2.43 12.91 2.67
CA SER A 4 1.60 12.23 1.68
C SER A 4 0.17 12.16 2.20
N ILE A 5 -0.80 12.68 1.44
CA ILE A 5 -2.21 12.73 1.83
C ILE A 5 -3.03 12.02 0.78
N GLY A 6 -3.84 11.04 1.19
CA GLY A 6 -4.77 10.37 0.30
C GLY A 6 -5.18 8.99 0.82
N GLU A 7 -5.57 8.11 -0.08
CA GLU A 7 -6.15 6.83 0.26
C GLU A 7 -5.13 5.80 0.75
N ILE A 8 -5.59 4.94 1.68
CA ILE A 8 -4.97 3.67 2.00
C ILE A 8 -5.97 2.56 1.67
N LEU A 9 -5.52 1.51 0.99
CA LEU A 9 -6.38 0.46 0.46
C LEU A 9 -5.88 -0.92 0.89
N ALA A 10 -6.75 -1.92 0.78
CA ALA A 10 -6.36 -3.32 0.81
C ALA A 10 -6.42 -3.87 -0.62
N ASP A 11 -5.26 -4.07 -1.24
CA ASP A 11 -5.16 -4.65 -2.58
C ASP A 11 -5.36 -6.15 -2.48
N MET A 12 -6.42 -6.64 -3.15
CA MET A 12 -6.77 -8.06 -3.20
C MET A 12 -6.29 -8.65 -4.53
N ILE A 13 -5.15 -9.32 -4.51
CA ILE A 13 -4.56 -9.93 -5.70
C ILE A 13 -5.03 -11.38 -5.79
N GLY A 14 -5.84 -11.67 -6.80
CA GLY A 14 -6.39 -13.00 -7.06
C GLY A 14 -5.36 -13.92 -7.70
N GLU A 15 -5.28 -15.15 -7.20
CA GLU A 15 -4.47 -16.23 -7.73
C GLU A 15 -5.31 -17.52 -7.78
N LYS A 16 -5.14 -18.35 -8.81
CA LYS A 16 -5.73 -19.69 -8.85
C LYS A 16 -4.76 -20.68 -8.25
N ILE A 17 -5.16 -21.33 -7.17
CA ILE A 17 -4.38 -22.38 -6.49
C ILE A 17 -5.28 -23.61 -6.37
N ASP A 18 -4.83 -24.74 -6.93
CA ASP A 18 -5.56 -26.02 -6.89
C ASP A 18 -7.04 -25.93 -7.32
N GLY A 19 -7.31 -25.10 -8.33
CA GLY A 19 -8.66 -24.89 -8.87
C GLY A 19 -9.54 -23.95 -8.04
N VAL A 20 -9.06 -23.42 -6.91
CA VAL A 20 -9.74 -22.44 -6.07
C VAL A 20 -9.21 -21.04 -6.35
N THR A 21 -10.10 -20.03 -6.36
CA THR A 21 -9.69 -18.62 -6.44
C THR A 21 -9.35 -18.14 -5.04
N THR A 22 -8.08 -17.83 -4.82
CA THR A 22 -7.53 -17.34 -3.55
C THR A 22 -7.12 -15.89 -3.72
N PHE A 23 -7.44 -15.04 -2.75
CA PHE A 23 -7.00 -13.65 -2.75
C PHE A 23 -5.95 -13.42 -1.68
N LYS A 24 -4.80 -12.88 -2.08
CA LYS A 24 -3.80 -12.36 -1.14
C LYS A 24 -4.05 -10.88 -0.92
N ALA A 25 -4.13 -10.47 0.34
CA ALA A 25 -4.34 -9.09 0.73
C ALA A 25 -3.00 -8.40 0.99
N PHE A 26 -2.82 -7.20 0.43
CA PHE A 26 -1.67 -6.33 0.64
C PHE A 26 -2.13 -4.93 1.02
N CYS A 27 -1.33 -4.19 1.79
CA CYS A 27 -1.56 -2.77 1.96
C CYS A 27 -1.23 -2.05 0.65
N GLY A 28 -2.16 -1.23 0.17
CA GLY A 28 -2.06 -0.48 -1.08
C GLY A 28 -2.54 0.96 -0.94
N GLY A 29 -2.83 1.59 -2.08
CA GLY A 29 -3.12 3.03 -2.19
C GLY A 29 -1.88 3.79 -2.67
N ALA A 30 -2.02 4.59 -3.72
CA ALA A 30 -0.87 5.23 -4.35
C ALA A 30 -0.16 6.23 -3.39
N PRO A 31 -0.89 7.07 -2.63
CA PRO A 31 -0.31 7.97 -1.63
C PRO A 31 0.34 7.21 -0.45
N PHE A 32 -0.27 6.11 0.00
CA PHE A 32 0.29 5.26 1.05
C PHE A 32 1.59 4.59 0.60
N ASN A 33 1.61 4.00 -0.59
CA ASN A 33 2.78 3.34 -1.16
C ASN A 33 3.96 4.31 -1.33
N LEU A 34 3.69 5.55 -1.76
CA LEU A 34 4.71 6.61 -1.82
C LEU A 34 5.30 6.90 -0.43
N ALA A 35 4.45 7.03 0.60
CA ALA A 35 4.91 7.33 1.95
C ALA A 35 5.80 6.21 2.52
N VAL A 36 5.43 4.95 2.29
CA VAL A 36 6.22 3.78 2.70
C VAL A 36 7.57 3.77 2.00
N ASN A 37 7.60 3.92 0.67
CA ASN A 37 8.84 3.92 -0.09
C ASN A 37 9.75 5.09 0.29
N ALA A 38 9.19 6.31 0.43
CA ALA A 38 9.96 7.47 0.87
C ALA A 38 10.60 7.22 2.27
N LYS A 39 9.87 6.59 3.19
CA LYS A 39 10.38 6.22 4.50
C LYS A 39 11.51 5.20 4.40
N GLN A 40 11.36 4.17 3.56
CA GLN A 40 12.40 3.15 3.33
C GLN A 40 13.66 3.74 2.70
N SER A 41 13.53 4.76 1.84
CA SER A 41 14.66 5.51 1.27
C SER A 41 15.30 6.50 2.25
N GLY A 42 14.93 6.51 3.52
CA GLY A 42 15.53 7.36 4.55
C GLY A 42 14.94 8.77 4.65
N SER A 43 13.86 9.08 3.92
CA SER A 43 13.22 10.39 4.01
C SER A 43 12.42 10.54 5.32
N LYS A 44 12.38 11.77 5.85
CA LYS A 44 11.43 12.16 6.89
C LYS A 44 10.07 12.41 6.26
N VAL A 45 9.16 11.44 6.38
CA VAL A 45 7.83 11.44 5.76
C VAL A 45 6.73 11.10 6.78
N GLY A 46 5.54 11.70 6.61
CA GLY A 46 4.31 11.32 7.29
C GLY A 46 3.19 11.04 6.28
N PHE A 47 2.22 10.22 6.67
CA PHE A 47 1.03 9.89 5.89
C PHE A 47 -0.23 10.30 6.64
N VAL A 48 -1.20 10.88 5.93
CA VAL A 48 -2.55 11.16 6.45
C VAL A 48 -3.56 10.62 5.45
N GLY A 49 -4.40 9.69 5.89
CA GLY A 49 -5.37 9.05 5.01
C GLY A 49 -6.52 8.41 5.77
N ARG A 50 -7.47 7.88 5.00
CA ARG A 50 -8.57 7.02 5.43
C ARG A 50 -8.74 5.86 4.47
#